data_AF-A0A816DCQ5-F1
#
_entry.id   AF-A0A816DCQ5-F1
#
_cell.length_a   1.000
_cell.length_b   1.000
_cell.length_c   1.000
_cell.angle_alpha   90.00
_cell.angle_beta   90.00
_cell.angle_gamma   90.00
#
_symmetry.space_group_name_H-M   'P 1'
#
loop_
_entity.id
_entity.type
_entity.pdbx_description
1 polymer ?
#
loop_
_entity_poly.entity_id
_entity_poly.type
_entity_poly.pdbx_seq_one_letter_code
_entity_poly.pdbx_strand_id
1 'polypeptide(L)'
;MDQYIRAFQSGAKTLPESFDLSGIYGRITKGKKDSDFDCLSEDSNKRLSWLVDHDTLRGFLGKSHLELLISSGHSIEYVRHQLNSGKKFKLIVFSFGSSEKNNDEVKLATWDNIFELMLRAYPEIDPTIWESYKNDLKSLTYEEIDPTGNNLKNYYLGKGSENFMSNERFFALKRRPTLSEVRAFLHHQVGLNELFKGDGRTVQHDGVVTDNEYLTKNRQLNELPQCVLLDLNPIVPNS
;
A
#
# COMPACT_ATOMS: atom_id res chain seq x y z
N MET A 1 16.52 11.14 10.15
CA MET A 1 15.75 11.46 8.94
C MET A 1 16.45 12.46 8.01
N ASP A 2 16.86 13.65 8.47
CA ASP A 2 17.44 14.70 7.60
C ASP A 2 18.61 14.25 6.70
N GLN A 3 19.47 13.38 7.23
CA GLN A 3 20.59 12.85 6.46
C GLN A 3 20.12 11.95 5.31
N TYR A 4 19.06 11.16 5.50
CA TYR A 4 18.42 10.41 4.42
C TYR A 4 17.87 11.35 3.35
N ILE A 5 17.14 12.39 3.76
CA ILE A 5 16.54 13.36 2.84
C ILE A 5 17.62 14.03 1.99
N ARG A 6 18.71 14.49 2.62
CA ARG A 6 19.85 15.10 1.91
C ARG A 6 20.48 14.12 0.91
N ALA A 7 20.73 12.88 1.34
CA ALA A 7 21.31 11.84 0.49
C ALA A 7 20.40 11.52 -0.71
N PHE A 8 19.09 11.41 -0.47
CA PHE A 8 18.09 11.16 -1.50
C PHE A 8 18.07 12.31 -2.54
N GLN A 9 17.96 13.55 -2.07
CA GLN A 9 17.89 14.73 -2.94
C GLN A 9 19.19 14.99 -3.70
N SER A 10 20.36 14.65 -3.14
CA SER A 10 21.64 14.80 -3.82
C SER A 10 21.96 13.67 -4.80
N GLY A 11 21.11 12.63 -4.88
CA GLY A 11 21.38 11.43 -5.68
C GLY A 11 22.53 10.58 -5.13
N ALA A 12 22.82 10.68 -3.82
CA ALA A 12 23.82 9.83 -3.18
C ALA A 12 23.38 8.36 -3.30
N LYS A 13 24.34 7.47 -3.53
CA LYS A 13 24.09 6.02 -3.69
C LYS A 13 24.04 5.27 -2.36
N THR A 14 24.61 5.85 -1.31
CA THR A 14 24.73 5.21 -0.01
C THR A 14 24.58 6.24 1.10
N LEU A 15 24.25 5.72 2.29
CA LEU A 15 24.41 6.42 3.56
C LEU A 15 25.65 5.87 4.28
N PRO A 16 26.25 6.62 5.22
CA PRO A 16 27.24 6.06 6.12
C PRO A 16 26.71 4.80 6.81
N GLU A 17 27.55 3.78 6.99
CA GLU A 17 27.16 2.52 7.63
C GLU A 17 26.63 2.72 9.05
N SER A 18 27.14 3.74 9.75
CA SER A 18 26.69 4.12 11.09
C SER A 18 25.32 4.79 11.14
N PHE A 19 24.73 5.13 9.98
CA PHE A 19 23.44 5.78 9.94
C PHE A 19 22.31 4.75 9.97
N ASP A 20 21.63 4.70 11.11
CA ASP A 20 20.47 3.85 11.36
C ASP A 20 19.19 4.50 10.80
N LEU A 21 18.45 3.73 10.01
CA LEU A 21 17.16 4.11 9.46
C LEU A 21 16.00 3.37 10.15
N SER A 22 16.29 2.54 11.16
CA SER A 22 15.26 1.79 11.89
C SER A 22 14.15 2.71 12.41
N GLY A 23 12.90 2.29 12.22
CA GLY A 23 11.72 3.10 12.60
C GLY A 23 11.41 4.27 11.67
N ILE A 24 12.08 4.38 10.52
CA ILE A 24 11.71 5.27 9.42
C ILE A 24 11.00 4.44 8.34
N TYR A 25 9.88 4.97 7.87
CA TYR A 25 9.03 4.34 6.86
C TYR A 25 8.81 5.27 5.67
N GLY A 26 8.53 4.64 4.54
CA GLY A 26 8.22 5.32 3.30
C GLY A 26 6.80 5.02 2.82
N ARG A 27 6.18 5.99 2.14
CA ARG A 27 4.97 5.78 1.36
C ARG A 27 5.08 6.50 0.03
N ILE A 28 5.06 5.75 -1.06
CA ILE A 28 4.86 6.32 -2.39
C ILE A 28 3.36 6.57 -2.59
N THR A 29 3.01 7.80 -2.90
CA THR A 29 1.64 8.23 -3.19
C THR A 29 1.58 9.01 -4.50
N LYS A 30 0.37 9.29 -4.97
CA LYS A 30 0.11 10.04 -6.20
C LYS A 30 -1.12 10.92 -6.07
N GLY A 31 -1.10 12.08 -6.71
CA GLY A 31 -2.18 13.07 -6.61
C GLY A 31 -2.14 14.08 -7.74
N LYS A 32 -3.26 14.77 -8.00
CA LYS A 32 -3.35 15.87 -8.99
C LYS A 32 -3.20 17.24 -8.32
N LYS A 33 -3.77 17.40 -7.13
CA LYS A 33 -3.76 18.66 -6.36
C LYS A 33 -3.02 18.46 -5.04
N ASP A 34 -2.60 19.55 -4.41
CA ASP A 34 -1.80 19.50 -3.18
C ASP A 34 -2.53 18.78 -2.05
N SER A 35 -3.85 18.96 -1.93
CA SER A 35 -4.65 18.27 -0.90
C SER A 35 -4.71 16.75 -1.06
N ASP A 36 -4.36 16.21 -2.24
CA ASP A 36 -4.28 14.76 -2.43
C ASP A 36 -3.07 14.16 -1.68
N PHE A 37 -2.16 15.02 -1.20
CA PHE A 37 -0.98 14.66 -0.42
C PHE A 37 -1.12 15.02 1.06
N ASP A 38 -2.33 15.31 1.54
CA ASP A 38 -2.58 15.58 2.97
C ASP A 38 -2.60 14.28 3.80
N CYS A 39 -2.73 13.12 3.16
CA CYS A 39 -2.79 11.79 3.79
C CYS A 39 -1.76 10.81 3.18
N LEU A 40 -1.49 9.71 3.90
CA LEU A 40 -0.64 8.61 3.40
C LEU A 40 -1.19 7.98 2.10
N SER A 41 -2.51 7.94 1.92
CA SER A 41 -3.16 7.65 0.65
C SER A 41 -4.05 8.81 0.23
N GLU A 42 -3.99 9.13 -1.06
CA GLU A 42 -4.87 10.07 -1.76
C GLU A 42 -6.34 9.63 -1.78
N ASP A 43 -6.59 8.35 -1.55
CA ASP A 43 -7.94 7.79 -1.49
C ASP A 43 -8.49 7.89 -0.07
N SER A 44 -9.30 8.93 0.20
CA SER A 44 -9.92 9.14 1.51
C SER A 44 -10.86 8.01 1.95
N ASN A 45 -11.29 7.12 1.04
CA ASN A 45 -12.09 5.95 1.39
C ASN A 45 -11.22 4.80 1.93
N LYS A 46 -9.92 4.79 1.64
CA LYS A 46 -9.00 3.80 2.17
C LYS A 46 -8.64 4.14 3.60
N ARG A 47 -8.96 3.23 4.52
CA ARG A 47 -8.66 3.37 5.94
C ARG A 47 -7.26 2.86 6.32
N LEU A 48 -6.60 2.15 5.41
CA LEU A 48 -5.25 1.60 5.58
C LEU A 48 -4.33 2.09 4.46
N SER A 49 -3.03 2.14 4.73
CA SER A 49 -2.00 2.50 3.77
C SER A 49 -0.80 1.55 3.89
N TRP A 50 -0.29 1.12 2.74
CA TRP A 50 0.92 0.30 2.63
C TRP A 50 2.17 1.13 2.78
N LEU A 51 3.15 0.64 3.52
CA LEU A 51 4.42 1.30 3.76
C LEU A 51 5.56 0.41 3.26
N VAL A 52 6.66 1.07 2.92
CA VAL A 52 7.97 0.44 2.76
C VAL A 52 8.81 0.73 4.00
N ASP A 53 9.73 -0.18 4.32
CA ASP A 53 10.60 -0.03 5.48
C ASP A 53 11.91 0.69 5.15
N HIS A 54 12.76 0.75 6.17
CA HIS A 54 14.07 1.34 6.14
C HIS A 54 15.05 0.68 5.15
N ASP A 55 14.95 -0.63 4.91
CA ASP A 55 15.81 -1.35 3.97
C ASP A 55 15.41 -0.99 2.54
N THR A 56 14.10 -0.99 2.25
CA THR A 56 13.60 -0.52 0.95
C THR A 56 13.95 0.94 0.71
N LEU A 57 13.79 1.82 1.72
CA LEU A 57 14.18 3.22 1.63
C LEU A 57 15.67 3.39 1.35
N ARG A 58 16.54 2.60 1.99
CA ARG A 58 17.99 2.58 1.70
C ARG A 58 18.24 2.15 0.26
N GLY A 59 17.53 1.14 -0.23
CA GLY A 59 17.56 0.67 -1.61
C GLY A 59 17.05 1.66 -2.65
N PHE A 60 16.41 2.76 -2.25
CA PHE A 60 16.00 3.84 -3.16
C PHE A 60 17.13 4.81 -3.49
N LEU A 61 18.19 4.86 -2.68
CA LEU A 61 19.30 5.78 -2.89
C LEU A 61 20.03 5.49 -4.20
N GLY A 62 20.33 6.55 -4.95
CA GLY A 62 21.02 6.48 -6.23
C GLY A 62 20.18 5.97 -7.41
N LYS A 63 18.93 5.53 -7.18
CA LYS A 63 17.99 5.19 -8.25
C LYS A 63 17.38 6.46 -8.85
N SER A 64 17.10 6.44 -10.15
CA SER A 64 16.18 7.39 -10.75
C SER A 64 14.78 7.24 -10.16
N HIS A 65 13.96 8.29 -10.21
CA HIS A 65 12.59 8.22 -9.70
C HIS A 65 11.73 7.17 -10.41
N LEU A 66 12.01 6.86 -11.68
CA LEU A 66 11.32 5.79 -12.39
C LEU A 66 11.75 4.41 -11.87
N GLU A 67 13.05 4.16 -11.73
CA GLU A 67 13.57 2.90 -11.18
C GLU A 67 13.07 2.65 -9.76
N LEU A 68 12.97 3.70 -8.94
CA LEU A 68 12.38 3.63 -7.61
C LEU A 68 10.94 3.13 -7.68
N LEU A 69 10.09 3.75 -8.49
CA LEU A 69 8.68 3.37 -8.66
C LEU A 69 8.54 1.92 -9.19
N ILE A 70 9.41 1.52 -10.12
CA ILE A 70 9.41 0.13 -10.63
C ILE A 70 9.79 -0.84 -9.53
N SER A 71 10.84 -0.54 -8.76
CA SER A 71 11.26 -1.41 -7.65
C SER A 71 10.23 -1.50 -6.53
N SER A 72 9.32 -0.52 -6.40
CA SER A 72 8.18 -0.56 -5.49
C SER A 72 6.92 -1.18 -6.11
N GLY A 73 7.05 -1.90 -7.22
CA GLY A 73 5.95 -2.66 -7.85
C GLY A 73 5.08 -1.89 -8.85
N HIS A 74 5.45 -0.67 -9.26
CA HIS A 74 4.71 0.06 -10.29
C HIS A 74 5.21 -0.28 -11.70
N SER A 75 4.34 -0.76 -12.58
CA SER A 75 4.72 -0.94 -13.99
C SER A 75 4.96 0.41 -14.70
N ILE A 76 5.78 0.39 -15.76
CA ILE A 76 6.07 1.58 -16.57
C ILE A 76 4.78 2.12 -17.18
N GLU A 77 3.90 1.24 -17.66
CA GLU A 77 2.61 1.56 -18.25
C GLU A 77 1.71 2.27 -17.23
N TYR A 78 1.69 1.78 -16.00
CA TYR A 78 0.95 2.40 -14.92
C TYR A 78 1.49 3.80 -14.60
N VAL A 79 2.82 3.96 -14.45
CA VAL A 79 3.44 5.26 -14.19
C VAL A 79 3.10 6.23 -15.32
N ARG A 80 3.28 5.82 -16.58
CA ARG A 80 2.92 6.61 -17.76
C ARG A 80 1.45 7.04 -17.73
N HIS A 81 0.54 6.12 -17.46
CA HIS A 81 -0.88 6.41 -17.39
C HIS A 81 -1.22 7.44 -16.29
N GLN A 82 -0.63 7.33 -15.09
CA GLN A 82 -0.88 8.31 -14.02
C GLN A 82 -0.35 9.70 -14.41
N LEU A 83 0.85 9.79 -14.99
CA LEU A 83 1.43 11.06 -15.45
C LEU A 83 0.58 11.71 -16.55
N ASN A 84 0.17 10.93 -17.56
CA ASN A 84 -0.72 11.39 -18.64
C ASN A 84 -2.09 11.85 -18.12
N SER A 85 -2.52 11.31 -16.98
CA SER A 85 -3.74 11.72 -16.28
C SER A 85 -3.57 13.01 -15.46
N GLY A 86 -2.39 13.64 -15.50
CA GLY A 86 -2.05 14.86 -14.77
C GLY A 86 -1.71 14.63 -13.30
N LYS A 87 -1.42 13.39 -12.89
CA LYS A 87 -0.97 13.10 -11.51
C LYS A 87 0.54 13.27 -11.39
N LYS A 88 0.96 13.61 -10.18
CA LYS A 88 2.35 13.65 -9.71
C LYS A 88 2.54 12.55 -8.68
N PHE A 89 3.78 12.07 -8.55
CA PHE A 89 4.17 11.11 -7.51
C PHE A 89 4.96 11.82 -6.42
N LYS A 90 4.79 11.37 -5.17
CA LYS A 90 5.60 11.81 -4.03
C LYS A 90 6.00 10.61 -3.19
N LEU A 91 7.18 10.67 -2.59
CA LEU A 91 7.62 9.79 -1.52
C LEU A 91 7.44 10.54 -0.20
N ILE A 92 6.53 10.05 0.64
CA ILE A 92 6.37 10.48 2.02
C ILE A 92 7.36 9.67 2.85
N VAL A 93 8.26 10.34 3.57
CA VAL A 93 9.22 9.74 4.49
C VAL A 93 8.89 10.23 5.88
N PHE A 94 8.72 9.31 6.82
CA PHE A 94 8.30 9.67 8.16
C PHE A 94 8.77 8.64 9.19
N SER A 95 8.71 9.03 10.46
CA SER A 95 8.88 8.11 11.57
C SER A 95 7.62 8.16 12.42
N PHE A 96 7.31 7.10 13.16
CA PHE A 96 6.33 7.22 14.23
C PHE A 96 6.98 7.69 15.54
N GLY A 97 8.29 7.89 15.61
CA GLY A 97 9.00 8.24 16.84
C GLY A 97 9.16 7.04 17.78
N SER A 98 9.90 7.25 18.88
CA SER A 98 10.39 6.17 19.76
C SER A 98 9.43 5.73 20.86
N SER A 99 8.17 6.15 20.85
CA SER A 99 7.22 5.75 21.91
C SER A 99 6.67 4.34 21.65
N GLU A 100 6.58 3.50 22.68
CA GLU A 100 6.07 2.12 22.54
C GLU A 100 4.66 2.04 21.95
N LYS A 101 3.82 3.07 22.16
CA LYS A 101 2.48 3.17 21.56
C LYS A 101 2.50 3.23 20.04
N ASN A 102 3.61 3.67 19.46
CA ASN A 102 3.79 3.85 18.03
C ASN A 102 4.20 2.56 17.31
N ASN A 103 4.77 1.58 18.03
CA ASN A 103 5.12 0.27 17.48
C ASN A 103 3.88 -0.58 17.11
N ASP A 104 2.72 -0.31 17.70
CA ASP A 104 1.47 -0.99 17.35
C ASP A 104 0.78 -0.42 16.12
N GLU A 105 1.28 0.69 15.57
CA GLU A 105 0.66 1.38 14.45
C GLU A 105 1.07 0.82 13.08
N VAL A 106 2.23 0.18 13.00
CA VAL A 106 2.76 -0.44 11.79
C VAL A 106 2.84 -1.94 11.97
N LYS A 107 2.22 -2.69 11.07
CA LYS A 107 2.25 -4.15 11.11
C LYS A 107 2.83 -4.69 9.81
N LEU A 108 3.69 -5.69 9.93
CA LEU A 108 4.12 -6.50 8.78
C LEU A 108 2.87 -7.09 8.11
N ALA A 109 2.79 -7.11 6.79
CA ALA A 109 1.62 -7.50 6.01
C ALA A 109 1.38 -9.02 5.98
N THR A 110 1.39 -9.68 7.14
CA THR A 110 0.99 -11.07 7.27
C THR A 110 -0.54 -11.18 7.34
N TRP A 111 -1.11 -12.32 6.99
CA TRP A 111 -2.56 -12.51 7.10
C TRP A 111 -3.11 -12.24 8.50
N ASP A 112 -2.41 -12.69 9.56
CA ASP A 112 -2.88 -12.47 10.93
C ASP A 112 -2.85 -10.99 11.32
N ASN A 113 -1.82 -10.25 10.91
CA ASN A 113 -1.75 -8.80 11.10
C ASN A 113 -2.79 -8.04 10.26
N ILE A 114 -3.08 -8.53 9.04
CA ILE A 114 -4.18 -7.98 8.23
C ILE A 114 -5.49 -8.12 8.99
N PHE A 115 -5.83 -9.28 9.54
CA PHE A 115 -7.07 -9.44 10.29
C PHE A 115 -7.12 -8.52 11.52
N GLU A 116 -6.02 -8.39 12.27
CA GLU A 116 -5.91 -7.43 13.38
C GLU A 116 -6.18 -5.98 12.92
N LEU A 117 -5.53 -5.55 11.84
CA LEU A 117 -5.71 -4.22 11.26
C LEU A 117 -7.14 -4.01 10.75
N MET A 118 -7.75 -5.03 10.15
CA MET A 118 -9.12 -4.95 9.63
C MET A 118 -10.13 -4.74 10.75
N LEU A 119 -9.99 -5.45 11.88
CA LEU A 119 -10.87 -5.27 13.05
C LEU A 119 -10.76 -3.86 13.62
N ARG A 120 -9.57 -3.25 13.58
CA ARG A 120 -9.35 -1.88 14.08
C ARG A 120 -9.81 -0.81 13.08
N ALA A 121 -9.55 -1.00 11.80
CA ALA A 121 -9.85 -0.03 10.76
C ALA A 121 -11.31 -0.06 10.32
N TYR A 122 -11.96 -1.22 10.41
CA TYR A 122 -13.35 -1.44 10.02
C TYR A 122 -14.15 -2.11 11.15
N PRO A 123 -14.29 -1.45 12.31
CA PRO A 123 -14.99 -2.00 13.48
C PRO A 123 -16.48 -2.29 13.23
N GLU A 124 -17.04 -1.75 12.14
CA GLU A 124 -18.42 -1.99 11.72
C GLU A 124 -18.61 -3.37 11.07
N ILE A 125 -17.52 -4.04 10.67
CA ILE A 125 -17.58 -5.39 10.12
C ILE A 125 -17.63 -6.38 11.27
N ASP A 126 -18.68 -7.21 11.28
CA ASP A 126 -18.82 -8.31 12.22
C ASP A 126 -17.56 -9.20 12.20
N PRO A 127 -16.83 -9.32 13.32
CA PRO A 127 -15.60 -10.13 13.40
C PRO A 127 -15.79 -11.59 12.96
N THR A 128 -17.00 -12.13 13.09
CA THR A 128 -17.32 -13.52 12.69
C THR A 128 -17.24 -13.73 11.17
N ILE A 129 -17.36 -12.66 10.37
CA ILE A 129 -17.15 -12.72 8.92
C ILE A 129 -15.70 -13.08 8.63
N TRP A 130 -14.74 -12.41 9.26
CA TRP A 130 -13.31 -12.68 9.08
C TRP A 130 -12.94 -14.07 9.55
N GLU A 131 -13.41 -14.45 10.74
CA GLU A 131 -13.10 -15.75 11.32
C GLU A 131 -13.56 -16.90 10.42
N SER A 132 -14.75 -16.77 9.82
CA SER A 132 -15.31 -17.84 8.99
C SER A 132 -14.65 -18.00 7.64
N TYR A 133 -13.99 -16.96 7.13
CA TYR A 133 -13.29 -17.00 5.85
C TYR A 133 -11.76 -17.02 6.00
N LYS A 134 -11.25 -17.00 7.23
CA LYS A 134 -9.81 -16.87 7.53
C LYS A 134 -8.98 -17.94 6.83
N ASN A 135 -9.39 -19.21 6.90
CA ASN A 135 -8.64 -20.31 6.31
C ASN A 135 -8.66 -20.24 4.78
N ASP A 136 -9.84 -20.04 4.19
CA ASP A 136 -10.01 -19.97 2.74
C ASP A 136 -9.27 -18.78 2.13
N LEU A 137 -9.26 -17.62 2.80
CA LEU A 137 -8.49 -16.45 2.36
C LEU A 137 -6.98 -16.71 2.35
N LYS A 138 -6.47 -17.55 3.27
CA LYS A 138 -5.05 -17.90 3.36
C LYS A 138 -4.64 -18.94 2.33
N SER A 139 -5.54 -19.86 1.96
CA SER A 139 -5.20 -21.03 1.14
C SER A 139 -5.61 -20.93 -0.32
N LEU A 140 -6.71 -20.25 -0.64
CA LEU A 140 -7.28 -20.24 -1.98
C LEU A 140 -6.73 -19.09 -2.84
N THR A 141 -6.52 -19.36 -4.13
CA THR A 141 -6.18 -18.33 -5.11
C THR A 141 -7.39 -17.49 -5.50
N TYR A 142 -7.15 -16.41 -6.24
CA TYR A 142 -8.22 -15.58 -6.80
C TYR A 142 -9.16 -16.39 -7.70
N GLU A 143 -8.58 -17.23 -8.56
CA GLU A 143 -9.29 -18.08 -9.51
C GLU A 143 -10.13 -19.15 -8.79
N GLU A 144 -9.63 -19.69 -7.67
CA GLU A 144 -10.38 -20.66 -6.86
C GLU A 144 -11.56 -20.01 -6.14
N ILE A 145 -11.39 -18.76 -5.66
CA ILE A 145 -12.44 -18.00 -4.95
C ILE A 145 -13.53 -17.50 -5.92
N ASP A 146 -13.18 -17.11 -7.14
CA ASP A 146 -14.14 -16.70 -8.16
C ASP A 146 -13.75 -17.23 -9.56
N PRO A 147 -14.05 -18.51 -9.83
CA PRO A 147 -13.71 -19.13 -11.11
C PRO A 147 -14.40 -18.46 -12.31
N THR A 148 -15.58 -17.87 -12.06
CA THR A 148 -16.33 -17.14 -13.08
C THR A 148 -15.76 -15.76 -13.35
N GLY A 149 -15.05 -15.22 -12.35
CA GLY A 149 -14.55 -13.86 -12.28
C GLY A 149 -15.65 -12.81 -12.14
N ASN A 150 -16.87 -13.14 -11.74
CA ASN A 150 -17.94 -12.16 -11.76
C ASN A 150 -17.73 -10.99 -10.76
N ASN A 151 -17.15 -11.24 -9.59
CA ASN A 151 -16.77 -10.19 -8.63
C ASN A 151 -15.32 -9.76 -8.80
N LEU A 152 -14.53 -10.65 -9.38
CA LEU A 152 -13.09 -10.60 -9.39
C LEU A 152 -12.51 -10.18 -10.76
N LYS A 153 -12.95 -10.67 -11.93
CA LYS A 153 -12.39 -10.41 -13.30
C LYS A 153 -12.08 -8.97 -13.67
N ASN A 154 -12.68 -7.99 -13.00
CA ASN A 154 -12.56 -6.58 -13.35
C ASN A 154 -11.78 -5.76 -12.30
N TYR A 155 -10.91 -6.41 -11.52
CA TYR A 155 -10.01 -5.80 -10.53
C TYR A 155 -9.34 -4.49 -10.96
N TYR A 156 -8.95 -4.41 -12.24
CA TYR A 156 -8.24 -3.28 -12.82
C TYR A 156 -9.16 -2.12 -13.25
N LEU A 157 -10.48 -2.36 -13.37
CA LEU A 157 -11.44 -1.34 -13.83
C LEU A 157 -11.70 -0.25 -12.76
N GLY A 158 -11.29 -0.49 -11.51
CA GLY A 158 -11.29 0.51 -10.45
C GLY A 158 -12.69 1.00 -10.05
N LYS A 159 -12.74 2.19 -9.43
CA LYS A 159 -13.96 2.78 -8.81
C LYS A 159 -15.15 2.97 -9.75
N GLY A 160 -14.93 2.99 -11.07
CA GLY A 160 -15.99 3.15 -12.07
C GLY A 160 -16.69 1.85 -12.46
N SER A 161 -16.21 0.70 -11.96
CA SER A 161 -16.76 -0.61 -12.26
C SER A 161 -17.99 -0.92 -11.39
N GLU A 162 -19.02 -1.52 -11.99
CA GLU A 162 -20.15 -2.10 -11.26
C GLU A 162 -19.72 -3.19 -10.27
N ASN A 163 -18.52 -3.77 -10.46
CA ASN A 163 -17.95 -4.80 -9.58
C ASN A 163 -17.02 -4.22 -8.51
N PHE A 164 -16.84 -2.90 -8.44
CA PHE A 164 -16.07 -2.27 -7.39
C PHE A 164 -16.74 -2.48 -6.03
N MET A 165 -16.02 -3.08 -5.09
CA MET A 165 -16.50 -3.33 -3.73
C MET A 165 -16.07 -2.19 -2.82
N SER A 166 -16.87 -1.11 -2.81
CA SER A 166 -16.67 0.03 -1.91
C SER A 166 -17.07 -0.29 -0.47
N ASN A 167 -16.67 0.57 0.48
CA ASN A 167 -17.16 0.52 1.86
C ASN A 167 -18.70 0.55 1.90
N GLU A 168 -19.30 1.49 1.18
CA GLU A 168 -20.75 1.68 1.14
C GLU A 168 -21.45 0.42 0.60
N ARG A 169 -20.92 -0.17 -0.47
CA ARG A 169 -21.48 -1.40 -1.05
C ARG A 169 -21.37 -2.57 -0.09
N PHE A 170 -20.20 -2.77 0.51
CA PHE A 170 -19.98 -3.90 1.41
C PHE A 170 -20.89 -3.79 2.65
N PHE A 171 -21.05 -2.60 3.23
CA PHE A 171 -21.92 -2.37 4.39
C PHE A 171 -23.41 -2.34 4.06
N ALA A 172 -23.78 -2.08 2.80
CA ALA A 172 -25.17 -2.13 2.37
C ALA A 172 -25.72 -3.55 2.22
N LEU A 173 -24.85 -4.58 2.22
CA LEU A 173 -25.26 -5.98 2.11
C LEU A 173 -26.22 -6.34 3.25
N LYS A 174 -27.46 -6.70 2.90
CA LYS A 174 -28.50 -7.14 3.85
C LYS A 174 -28.39 -8.61 4.23
N ARG A 175 -27.31 -9.26 3.78
CA ARG A 175 -26.99 -10.67 4.00
C ARG A 175 -25.52 -10.80 4.37
N ARG A 176 -25.14 -11.98 4.83
CA ARG A 176 -23.74 -12.35 4.96
C ARG A 176 -23.03 -12.19 3.60
N PRO A 177 -21.86 -11.53 3.54
CA PRO A 177 -21.08 -11.46 2.31
C PRO A 177 -20.54 -12.85 1.97
N THR A 178 -20.40 -13.12 0.68
CA THR A 178 -19.72 -14.32 0.17
C THR A 178 -18.20 -14.16 0.29
N LEU A 179 -17.44 -15.27 0.22
CA LEU A 179 -15.98 -15.23 0.22
C LEU A 179 -15.42 -14.34 -0.91
N SER A 180 -16.03 -14.42 -2.10
CA SER A 180 -15.65 -13.60 -3.26
C SER A 180 -15.87 -12.11 -3.02
N GLU A 181 -16.97 -11.71 -2.37
CA GLU A 181 -17.22 -10.30 -2.00
C GLU A 181 -16.25 -9.80 -0.92
N VAL A 182 -15.91 -10.67 0.04
CA VAL A 182 -14.88 -10.38 1.06
C VAL A 182 -13.52 -10.19 0.39
N ARG A 183 -13.13 -11.06 -0.55
CA ARG A 183 -11.87 -10.92 -1.29
C ARG A 183 -11.86 -9.65 -2.14
N ALA A 184 -12.97 -9.33 -2.79
CA ALA A 184 -13.13 -8.09 -3.55
C ALA A 184 -13.01 -6.85 -2.65
N PHE A 185 -13.56 -6.87 -1.43
CA PHE A 185 -13.42 -5.78 -0.47
C PHE A 185 -11.96 -5.59 -0.05
N LEU A 186 -11.27 -6.67 0.31
CA LEU A 186 -9.86 -6.65 0.65
C LEU A 186 -8.98 -6.12 -0.50
N HIS A 187 -9.27 -6.53 -1.73
CA HIS A 187 -8.60 -6.00 -2.91
C HIS A 187 -8.83 -4.48 -3.05
N HIS A 188 -10.08 -4.03 -3.09
CA HIS A 188 -10.42 -2.65 -3.43
C HIS A 188 -10.10 -1.64 -2.31
N GLN A 189 -10.39 -2.00 -1.06
CA GLN A 189 -10.27 -1.08 0.09
C GLN A 189 -8.92 -1.19 0.80
N VAL A 190 -8.28 -2.36 0.79
CA VAL A 190 -6.98 -2.57 1.44
C VAL A 190 -5.86 -2.61 0.42
N GLY A 191 -6.09 -3.14 -0.79
CA GLY A 191 -5.05 -3.33 -1.80
C GLY A 191 -4.39 -4.71 -1.76
N LEU A 192 -5.03 -5.72 -1.15
CA LEU A 192 -4.52 -7.09 -1.13
C LEU A 192 -4.80 -7.77 -2.47
N ASN A 193 -3.90 -7.59 -3.44
CA ASN A 193 -4.02 -8.10 -4.81
C ASN A 193 -3.77 -9.62 -4.93
N GLU A 194 -3.74 -10.14 -6.16
CA GLU A 194 -3.51 -11.54 -6.49
C GLU A 194 -2.10 -12.03 -6.12
N LEU A 195 -1.13 -11.12 -6.03
CA LEU A 195 0.24 -11.41 -5.65
C LEU A 195 0.41 -11.53 -4.12
N PHE A 196 -0.53 -10.99 -3.34
CA PHE A 196 -0.47 -11.01 -1.89
C PHE A 196 -0.57 -12.45 -1.33
N LYS A 197 0.53 -12.93 -0.75
CA LYS A 197 0.61 -14.23 -0.06
C LYS A 197 0.35 -14.14 1.44
N GLY A 198 0.49 -12.96 2.03
CA GLY A 198 0.28 -12.73 3.46
C GLY A 198 1.31 -13.39 4.36
N ASP A 199 2.54 -13.49 3.87
CA ASP A 199 3.75 -13.86 4.61
C ASP A 199 4.59 -12.63 5.01
N GLY A 200 4.13 -11.42 4.68
CA GLY A 200 4.78 -10.16 5.01
C GLY A 200 5.78 -9.67 3.96
N ARG A 201 5.85 -10.28 2.78
CA ARG A 201 6.83 -9.92 1.74
C ARG A 201 6.18 -9.52 0.42
N THR A 202 6.81 -8.60 -0.30
CA THR A 202 6.45 -8.27 -1.69
C THR A 202 6.83 -9.43 -2.60
N VAL A 203 5.90 -9.83 -3.47
CA VAL A 203 6.14 -10.76 -4.57
C VAL A 203 5.92 -10.02 -5.88
N GLN A 204 6.92 -10.00 -6.75
CA GLN A 204 6.81 -9.42 -8.09
C GLN A 204 6.10 -10.38 -9.06
N HIS A 205 5.69 -9.88 -10.23
CA HIS A 205 5.00 -10.69 -11.24
C HIS A 205 5.84 -11.85 -11.80
N ASP A 206 7.17 -11.77 -11.72
CA ASP A 206 8.10 -12.85 -12.08
C ASP A 206 8.32 -13.86 -10.94
N GLY A 207 7.66 -13.67 -9.79
CA GLY A 207 7.76 -14.51 -8.60
C GLY A 207 8.94 -14.17 -7.69
N VAL A 208 9.73 -13.14 -7.99
CA VAL A 208 10.82 -12.71 -7.12
C VAL A 208 10.27 -12.09 -5.84
N VAL A 209 10.74 -12.61 -4.70
CA VAL A 209 10.46 -12.08 -3.37
C VAL A 209 11.49 -11.00 -3.04
N THR A 210 11.06 -9.78 -2.74
CA THR A 210 11.98 -8.65 -2.51
C THR A 210 12.04 -8.23 -1.06
N ASP A 211 11.14 -7.35 -0.66
CA ASP A 211 11.21 -6.59 0.58
C ASP A 211 10.05 -6.94 1.51
N ASN A 212 10.17 -6.55 2.78
CA ASN A 212 9.06 -6.64 3.70
C ASN A 212 8.02 -5.56 3.37
N GLU A 213 6.74 -5.94 3.38
CA GLU A 213 5.64 -5.00 3.21
C GLU A 213 4.95 -4.75 4.54
N TYR A 214 4.63 -3.49 4.81
CA TYR A 214 3.98 -3.08 6.04
C TYR A 214 2.67 -2.35 5.74
N LEU A 215 1.74 -2.39 6.69
CA LEU A 215 0.54 -1.56 6.66
C LEU A 215 0.40 -0.75 7.94
N THR A 216 -0.24 0.40 7.80
CA THR A 216 -0.71 1.23 8.90
C THR A 216 -2.10 1.80 8.59
N LYS A 217 -2.71 2.49 9.56
CA LYS A 217 -3.89 3.31 9.32
C LYS A 217 -3.55 4.43 8.33
N ASN A 218 -4.44 4.71 7.39
CA ASN A 218 -4.31 5.92 6.57
C ASN A 218 -4.46 7.15 7.47
N ARG A 219 -3.40 7.95 7.58
CA ARG A 219 -3.30 9.11 8.49
C ARG A 219 -3.09 10.38 7.71
N GLN A 220 -3.52 11.48 8.33
CA GLN A 220 -3.14 12.81 7.92
C GLN A 220 -1.64 13.00 8.18
N LEU A 221 -0.92 13.63 7.26
CA LEU A 221 0.53 13.80 7.38
C LEU A 221 0.92 14.74 8.53
N ASN A 222 0.02 15.64 8.92
CA ASN A 222 0.22 16.51 10.09
C ASN A 222 0.12 15.77 11.45
N GLU A 223 -0.40 14.54 11.46
CA GLU A 223 -0.44 13.67 12.65
C GLU A 223 0.83 12.83 12.78
N LEU A 224 1.66 12.75 11.73
CA LEU A 224 2.87 11.96 11.71
C LEU A 224 4.06 12.80 12.21
N PRO A 225 4.76 12.35 13.27
CA PRO A 225 5.93 13.07 13.73
C PRO A 225 7.04 12.96 12.68
N GLN A 226 7.77 14.05 12.46
CA GLN A 226 8.90 14.05 11.50
C GLN A 226 8.49 13.48 10.13
N CYS A 227 7.54 14.14 9.45
CA CYS A 227 7.08 13.75 8.12
C CYS A 227 7.61 14.73 7.06
N VAL A 228 8.14 14.20 5.96
CA VAL A 228 8.64 14.97 4.82
C VAL A 228 8.12 14.39 3.52
N LEU A 229 7.69 15.27 2.61
CA LEU A 229 7.26 14.90 1.27
C LEU A 229 8.39 15.22 0.28
N LEU A 230 8.81 14.21 -0.47
CA LEU A 230 9.82 14.32 -1.52
C LEU A 230 9.14 14.16 -2.88
N ASP A 231 9.34 15.12 -3.77
CA ASP A 231 8.81 15.04 -5.13
C ASP A 231 9.51 13.96 -5.93
N LEU A 232 8.71 13.07 -6.54
CA LEU A 232 9.20 12.09 -7.48
C LEU A 232 8.85 12.57 -8.89
N ASN A 233 9.88 12.88 -9.66
CA ASN A 233 9.80 13.32 -11.05
C ASN A 233 10.31 12.21 -11.99
N PRO A 234 9.56 11.10 -12.18
CA PRO A 234 9.96 10.02 -13.08
C PRO A 234 9.95 10.48 -14.54
N ILE A 235 11.00 10.15 -15.27
CA ILE A 235 11.09 10.35 -16.72
C ILE A 235 10.79 9.01 -17.38
N VAL A 236 9.62 8.91 -18.02
CA VAL A 236 9.22 7.69 -18.73
C VAL A 236 9.68 7.79 -20.19
N PRO A 237 10.47 6.82 -20.71
CA PRO A 237 10.84 6.81 -22.11
C PRO A 237 9.62 6.78 -23.03
N ASN A 238 9.69 7.54 -24.13
CA ASN A 238 8.75 7.41 -25.23
C ASN A 238 9.04 6.07 -25.91
N SER A 239 8.04 5.19 -25.90
CA SER A 239 8.00 3.95 -26.68
C SER A 239 7.90 4.26 -28.17
#